data_AF-A0A940XPZ1-F1
#
_entry.id   AF-A0A940XPZ1-F1
#
_cell.length_a   1.000
_cell.length_b   1.000
_cell.length_c   1.000
_cell.angle_alpha   90.00
_cell.angle_beta   90.00
_cell.angle_gamma   90.00
#
_symmetry.space_group_name_H-M   'P 1'
#
loop_
_entity.id
_entity.type
_entity.pdbx_description
1 polymer ?
#
loop_
_entity_poly.entity_id
_entity_poly.type
_entity_poly.pdbx_seq_one_letter_code
_entity_poly.pdbx_strand_id
1 'polypeptide(L)'
;MCIRIAVVDDLPTIATWDPDEVTILVDRGTHPHDLIRELHAILTIDLGAPYVPGAGLACFCGERVPLPRELAIPAALAGAPHL
;
A
#
# COMPACT_ATOMS: atom_id res chain seq x y z
N MET A 1 6.25 -11.96 -10.01
CA MET A 1 6.40 -10.49 -10.06
C MET A 1 5.44 -9.92 -9.04
N CYS A 2 5.95 -9.19 -8.06
CA CYS A 2 5.14 -8.56 -7.01
C CYS A 2 4.54 -7.24 -7.52
N ILE A 3 3.43 -6.84 -6.92
CA ILE A 3 2.77 -5.55 -7.18
C ILE A 3 3.72 -4.40 -6.84
N ARG A 4 3.72 -3.36 -7.67
CA ARG A 4 4.44 -2.11 -7.41
C ARG A 4 3.49 -1.02 -6.96
N ILE A 5 4.03 0.00 -6.30
CA ILE A 5 3.28 1.21 -5.96
C ILE A 5 3.98 2.39 -6.63
N ALA A 6 3.23 3.20 -7.36
CA ALA A 6 3.72 4.40 -8.03
C ALA A 6 2.90 5.62 -7.62
N VAL A 7 3.59 6.67 -7.19
CA VAL A 7 2.95 7.94 -6.82
C VAL A 7 2.69 8.75 -8.08
N VAL A 8 1.44 9.19 -8.24
CA VAL A 8 1.00 10.07 -9.32
C VAL A 8 0.31 11.30 -8.75
N ASP A 9 0.16 12.33 -9.58
CA ASP A 9 -0.57 13.55 -9.25
C ASP A 9 -1.95 13.52 -9.94
N ASP A 10 -2.94 14.17 -9.33
CA ASP A 10 -4.30 14.36 -9.87
C ASP A 10 -5.08 13.06 -10.14
N LEU A 11 -4.88 12.02 -9.31
CA LEU A 11 -5.70 10.81 -9.40
C LEU A 11 -7.12 11.11 -8.87
N PRO A 12 -8.19 10.64 -9.55
CA PRO A 12 -9.57 10.90 -9.11
C PRO A 12 -9.95 10.14 -7.83
N THR A 13 -9.15 9.18 -7.40
CA THR A 13 -9.32 8.36 -6.19
C THR A 13 -8.01 8.32 -5.40
N ILE A 14 -8.07 7.80 -4.17
CA ILE A 14 -6.89 7.67 -3.30
C ILE A 14 -5.86 6.71 -3.89
N ALA A 15 -6.33 5.58 -4.42
CA ALA A 15 -5.52 4.60 -5.11
C ALA A 15 -6.32 3.92 -6.25
N THR A 16 -5.62 3.46 -7.28
CA THR A 16 -6.20 2.71 -8.40
C THR A 16 -5.28 1.56 -8.80
N TRP A 17 -5.85 0.39 -9.04
CA TRP A 17 -5.13 -0.77 -9.58
C TRP A 17 -5.00 -0.67 -11.10
N ASP A 18 -3.76 -0.74 -11.60
CA ASP A 18 -3.42 -0.89 -13.01
C ASP A 18 -3.02 -2.36 -13.29
N PRO A 19 -3.88 -3.14 -13.98
CA PRO A 19 -3.59 -4.54 -14.30
C PRO A 19 -2.54 -4.71 -15.41
N ASP A 20 -2.37 -3.72 -16.29
CA ASP A 20 -1.45 -3.78 -17.42
C ASP A 20 -0.01 -3.60 -16.94
N GLU A 21 0.21 -2.66 -16.01
CA GLU A 21 1.53 -2.40 -15.42
C GLU A 21 1.80 -3.16 -14.12
N VAL A 22 0.82 -3.92 -13.61
CA VAL A 22 0.88 -4.64 -12.32
C VAL A 22 1.27 -3.68 -11.18
N THR A 23 0.66 -2.50 -11.19
CA THR A 23 1.03 -1.37 -10.33
C THR A 23 -0.20 -0.75 -9.69
N ILE A 24 -0.11 -0.38 -8.41
CA ILE A 24 -1.11 0.46 -7.75
C ILE A 24 -0.65 1.91 -7.85
N LEU A 25 -1.44 2.73 -8.53
CA LEU A 25 -1.26 4.16 -8.62
C LEU A 25 -1.87 4.82 -7.39
N VAL A 26 -1.15 5.75 -6.76
CA VAL A 26 -1.58 6.41 -5.52
C VAL A 26 -1.42 7.91 -5.64
N ASP A 27 -2.39 8.67 -5.14
CA ASP A 27 -2.34 10.12 -5.19
C ASP A 27 -1.41 10.69 -4.11
N ARG A 28 -0.51 11.59 -4.52
CA ARG A 28 0.50 12.22 -3.65
C ARG A 28 -0.10 13.03 -2.49
N GLY A 29 -1.32 13.54 -2.63
CA GLY A 29 -1.98 14.40 -1.65
C GLY A 29 -2.75 13.65 -0.56
N THR A 30 -2.75 12.31 -0.58
CA THR A 30 -3.62 11.52 0.29
C THR A 30 -3.10 11.41 1.72
N HIS A 31 -4.02 11.44 2.68
CA HIS A 31 -3.67 11.26 4.08
C HIS A 31 -3.15 9.81 4.29
N PRO A 32 -1.98 9.61 4.94
CA PRO A 32 -1.33 8.30 4.98
C PRO A 32 -2.17 7.16 5.57
N HIS A 33 -3.04 7.47 6.54
CA HIS A 33 -3.95 6.48 7.10
C HIS A 33 -5.01 6.00 6.08
N ASP A 34 -5.59 6.94 5.33
CA ASP A 34 -6.59 6.59 4.31
C ASP A 34 -5.94 5.83 3.16
N LEU A 35 -4.72 6.22 2.77
CA LEU A 35 -3.91 5.50 1.80
C LEU A 35 -3.63 4.05 2.22
N ILE A 36 -3.17 3.82 3.45
CA ILE A 36 -2.90 2.45 3.94
C ILE A 36 -4.18 1.61 3.95
N ARG A 37 -5.30 2.20 4.38
CA ARG A 37 -6.60 1.52 4.36
C ARG A 37 -7.02 1.14 2.95
N GLU A 38 -6.86 2.05 2.00
CA GLU A 38 -7.22 1.82 0.59
C GLU A 38 -6.32 0.76 -0.06
N LEU A 39 -5.00 0.87 0.13
CA LEU A 39 -4.04 -0.13 -0.35
C LEU A 39 -4.33 -1.51 0.24
N HIS A 40 -4.69 -1.57 1.51
CA HIS A 40 -5.10 -2.81 2.15
C HIS A 40 -6.37 -3.40 1.52
N ALA A 41 -7.36 -2.56 1.24
CA ALA A 41 -8.59 -2.99 0.57
C ALA A 41 -8.30 -3.56 -0.83
N ILE A 42 -7.54 -2.83 -1.66
CA ILE A 42 -7.16 -3.29 -3.01
C ILE A 42 -6.40 -4.62 -2.92
N LEU A 43 -5.38 -4.70 -2.06
CA LEU A 43 -4.56 -5.90 -1.96
C LEU A 43 -5.38 -7.12 -1.50
N THR A 44 -6.21 -6.98 -0.47
CA THR A 44 -6.91 -8.12 0.15
C THR A 44 -8.23 -8.47 -0.52
N ILE A 45 -9.00 -7.47 -0.95
CA ILE A 45 -10.33 -7.64 -1.52
C ILE A 45 -10.24 -7.85 -3.03
N ASP A 46 -9.57 -6.94 -3.74
CA ASP A 46 -9.55 -6.97 -5.21
C ASP A 46 -8.51 -7.96 -5.75
N LEU A 47 -7.35 -8.06 -5.08
CA LEU A 47 -6.21 -8.88 -5.54
C LEU A 47 -6.02 -10.17 -4.72
N GLY A 48 -6.84 -10.39 -3.70
CA GLY A 48 -6.87 -11.63 -2.91
C GLY A 48 -5.63 -11.91 -2.07
N ALA A 49 -4.85 -10.88 -1.74
CA ALA A 49 -3.64 -11.02 -0.94
C ALA A 49 -3.95 -11.50 0.49
N PRO A 50 -3.08 -12.34 1.08
CA PRO A 50 -3.25 -12.79 2.45
C PRO A 50 -3.13 -11.63 3.44
N TYR A 51 -4.13 -11.47 4.30
CA TYR A 51 -4.06 -10.53 5.41
C TYR A 51 -3.34 -11.15 6.61
N VAL A 52 -2.21 -10.54 6.98
CA VAL A 52 -1.48 -10.88 8.21
C VAL A 52 -1.40 -9.64 9.09
N PRO A 53 -2.13 -9.60 10.22
CA PRO A 53 -2.08 -8.48 11.15
C PRO A 53 -0.63 -8.14 11.56
N GLY A 54 -0.24 -6.87 11.43
CA GLY A 54 1.10 -6.39 11.82
C GLY A 54 2.24 -6.69 10.85
N ALA A 55 2.00 -7.42 9.75
CA ALA A 55 3.04 -7.74 8.76
C ALA A 55 3.27 -6.63 7.70
N GLY A 56 2.41 -5.60 7.69
CA GLY A 56 2.39 -4.56 6.66
C GLY A 56 1.61 -4.99 5.41
N LEU A 57 1.83 -4.26 4.31
CA LEU A 57 1.20 -4.54 3.02
C LEU A 57 1.94 -5.70 2.30
N ALA A 58 1.20 -6.73 1.90
CA ALA A 58 1.72 -7.90 1.21
C ALA A 58 0.98 -8.14 -0.12
N CYS A 59 1.70 -8.66 -1.09
CA CYS A 59 1.14 -9.11 -2.36
C CYS A 59 0.57 -10.53 -2.23
N PHE A 60 -0.21 -10.96 -3.22
CA PHE A 60 -0.76 -12.32 -3.30
C PHE A 60 0.29 -13.43 -3.12
N CYS A 61 1.51 -13.23 -3.62
CA CYS A 61 2.62 -14.17 -3.46
C CYS A 61 3.23 -14.20 -2.03
N GLY A 62 2.77 -13.35 -1.11
CA GLY A 62 3.30 -13.22 0.25
C GLY A 62 4.52 -12.31 0.38
N GLU A 63 5.05 -11.79 -0.74
CA GLU A 63 6.11 -10.77 -0.69
C GLU A 63 5.57 -9.44 -0.17
N ARG A 64 6.41 -8.71 0.59
CA ARG A 64 6.07 -7.37 1.07
C ARG A 64 6.05 -6.37 -0.09
N VAL A 65 5.03 -5.53 -0.13
CA VAL A 65 4.95 -4.43 -1.08
C VAL A 65 5.66 -3.21 -0.49
N PRO A 66 6.79 -2.76 -1.07
CA PRO A 66 7.49 -1.58 -0.57
C PRO A 66 6.67 -0.31 -0.88
N LEU A 67 6.48 0.53 0.13
CA LEU A 67 5.92 1.87 -0.06
C LEU A 67 7.00 2.82 -0.60
N PRO A 68 6.70 3.66 -1.60
CA PRO A 68 7.57 4.75 -2.01
C PRO A 68 7.93 5.63 -0.81
N ARG A 69 9.17 6.11 -0.74
CA ARG A 69 9.66 6.92 0.40
C ARG A 69 8.83 8.19 0.60
N GLU A 70 8.26 8.73 -0.47
CA GLU A 70 7.36 9.88 -0.43
C GLU A 70 6.09 9.62 0.38
N LEU A 71 5.68 8.35 0.50
CA LEU A 71 4.51 7.91 1.26
C LEU A 71 4.89 7.24 2.59
N ALA A 72 6.19 7.08 2.85
CA ALA A 72 6.65 6.44 4.06
C ALA A 72 6.31 7.33 5.25
N ILE A 73 5.32 6.89 6.03
CA ILE A 73 5.09 7.45 7.37
C ILE A 73 6.39 7.23 8.15
N PRO A 74 6.97 8.26 8.78
CA PRO A 74 8.14 8.07 9.63
C PRO A 74 7.84 6.93 10.60
N ALA A 75 8.77 5.98 10.74
CA ALA A 75 8.61 4.70 11.45
C ALA A 75 8.17 4.80 12.93
N ALA A 76 7.86 5.98 13.45
CA ALA A 76 7.39 6.26 14.79
C ALA A 76 6.04 5.60 15.16
N LEU A 77 5.30 5.02 14.20
CA LEU A 77 4.04 4.31 14.46
C LEU A 77 4.10 2.80 14.19
N ALA A 78 5.22 2.29 13.68
CA ALA A 78 5.41 0.86 13.43
C ALA A 78 6.31 0.25 14.51
N GLY A 79 5.78 0.15 15.72
CA GLY A 79 6.37 -0.62 16.81
C GLY A 79 7.18 0.20 17.80
N ALA A 80 6.53 0.64 18.88
CA ALA A 80 7.23 0.66 20.16
C ALA A 80 7.32 -0.79 20.64
N PRO A 81 8.52 -1.39 20.80
CA PRO A 81 8.65 -2.57 21.61
C PRO A 81 8.30 -2.19 23.05
N HIS A 82 7.36 -2.91 23.65
CA HIS A 82 7.15 -2.91 25.09
C HIS A 82 8.48 -3.18 25.79
N LEU A 83 8.91 -2.23 26.63
CA LEU A 83 9.82 -2.45 27.75
C LEU A 83 9.05 -2.11 29.03
#